data_AF-A0A920QN37-F1
#
_entry.id   AF-A0A920QN37-F1
#
_cell.length_a   1.000
_cell.length_b   1.000
_cell.length_c   1.000
_cell.angle_alpha   90.00
_cell.angle_beta   90.00
_cell.angle_gamma   90.00
#
_symmetry.space_group_name_H-M   'P 1'
#
loop_
_entity.id
_entity.type
_entity.pdbx_description
1 polymer ?
#
loop_
_entity_poly.entity_id
_entity_poly.type
_entity_poly.pdbx_seq_one_letter_code
_entity_poly.pdbx_strand_id
1 'polypeptide(L)'
;MFCSSYWAKIFFSPQRARFACVFLLFLLTHAPKVFASATEQIRIITTNDLHSYLKPIYYRYLDDIKPWGKVSREGDYVNKAKIEGKIGGMAHVASMIKKLKAEKPGKNLVFDAGDTWHGGGITFFDKGVAMVKIMNAIGYDAMVPGNWEFFYKNDHFLDLIDRRTFRLLPTISQTKNGKNQRLISISSAKSETKSCYSWLYLSLDSSNISNYWGC
;
A
#
# COMPACT_ATOMS: atom_id res chain seq x y z
N MET A 1 48.24 -58.57 37.92
CA MET A 1 47.99 -57.26 37.28
C MET A 1 46.73 -57.37 36.43
N PHE A 2 45.80 -56.46 36.68
CA PHE A 2 44.40 -56.45 36.24
C PHE A 2 44.20 -56.21 34.74
N CYS A 3 43.11 -56.80 34.21
CA CYS A 3 42.14 -56.20 33.29
C CYS A 3 42.61 -55.65 31.92
N SER A 4 42.27 -56.33 30.81
CA SER A 4 42.23 -55.65 29.50
C SER A 4 41.31 -56.29 28.43
N SER A 5 40.81 -57.52 28.59
CA SER A 5 40.15 -58.22 27.47
C SER A 5 38.62 -58.34 27.53
N TYR A 6 37.94 -57.79 28.55
CA TYR A 6 36.48 -57.86 28.67
C TYR A 6 35.73 -56.74 27.93
N TRP A 7 36.38 -55.62 27.62
CA TRP A 7 35.73 -54.47 26.98
C TRP A 7 35.51 -54.67 25.47
N ALA A 8 36.38 -55.42 24.78
CA ALA A 8 36.29 -55.59 23.33
C ALA A 8 35.12 -56.49 22.86
N LYS A 9 34.66 -57.43 23.69
CA LYS A 9 33.52 -58.32 23.36
C LYS A 9 32.16 -57.71 23.67
N ILE A 10 32.11 -56.63 24.47
CA ILE A 10 30.84 -55.98 24.83
C ILE A 10 30.32 -55.10 23.68
N PHE A 11 31.16 -54.68 22.74
CA PHE A 11 30.76 -53.77 21.66
C PHE A 11 30.44 -54.43 20.30
N PHE A 12 30.85 -55.68 20.05
CA PHE A 12 30.72 -56.30 18.73
C PHE A 12 29.93 -57.62 18.74
N SER A 13 28.63 -57.56 19.07
CA SER A 13 27.71 -58.67 18.75
C SER A 13 26.93 -58.36 17.47
N PRO A 14 26.83 -59.31 16.51
CA PRO A 14 26.15 -59.08 15.23
C PRO A 14 24.66 -58.74 15.38
N GLN A 15 24.05 -59.09 16.52
CA GLN A 15 22.68 -58.73 16.85
C GLN A 15 22.54 -57.22 17.15
N ARG A 16 23.50 -56.60 17.86
CA ARG A 16 23.46 -55.14 18.16
C ARG A 16 23.65 -54.30 16.90
N ALA A 17 24.48 -54.75 15.97
CA ALA A 17 24.64 -54.09 14.67
C ALA A 17 23.35 -54.13 13.85
N ARG A 18 22.60 -55.24 13.87
CA ARG A 18 21.30 -55.36 13.20
C ARG A 18 20.25 -54.45 13.84
N PHE A 19 20.17 -54.40 15.17
CA PHE A 19 19.25 -53.48 15.86
C PHE A 19 19.60 -52.00 15.58
N ALA A 20 20.88 -51.65 15.57
CA ALA A 20 21.32 -50.30 15.23
C ALA A 20 20.94 -49.93 13.78
N CYS A 21 21.13 -50.83 12.81
CA CYS A 21 20.73 -50.60 11.43
C CYS A 21 19.21 -50.45 11.26
N VAL A 22 18.40 -51.29 11.92
CA VAL A 22 16.94 -51.19 11.87
C VAL A 22 16.46 -49.90 12.54
N PHE A 23 17.08 -49.50 13.67
CA PHE A 23 16.76 -48.25 14.34
C PHE A 23 17.15 -47.02 13.50
N LEU A 24 18.30 -47.05 12.82
CA LEU A 24 18.71 -46.02 11.85
C LEU A 24 17.77 -45.93 10.64
N LEU A 25 17.35 -47.07 10.09
CA LEU A 25 16.35 -47.13 9.02
C LEU A 25 14.99 -46.61 9.49
N PHE A 26 14.61 -46.90 10.74
CA PHE A 26 13.38 -46.38 11.34
C PHE A 26 13.47 -44.85 11.52
N LEU A 27 14.61 -44.34 12.01
CA LEU A 27 14.86 -42.90 12.13
C LEU A 27 14.89 -42.18 10.77
N LEU A 28 15.44 -42.81 9.73
CA LEU A 28 15.47 -42.25 8.37
C LEU A 28 14.07 -42.22 7.72
N THR A 29 13.21 -43.19 8.03
CA THR A 29 11.84 -43.25 7.49
C THR A 29 10.84 -42.42 8.28
N HIS A 30 11.09 -42.18 9.57
CA HIS A 30 10.23 -41.40 10.48
C HIS A 30 10.81 -40.02 10.84
N ALA A 31 11.88 -39.59 10.16
CA ALA A 31 12.34 -38.22 10.26
C ALA A 31 11.18 -37.29 9.85
N PRO A 32 10.71 -36.39 10.72
CA PRO A 32 9.67 -35.45 10.35
C PRO A 32 10.18 -34.66 9.16
N LYS A 33 9.43 -34.68 8.05
CA LYS A 33 9.66 -33.77 6.93
C LYS A 33 9.32 -32.38 7.42
N VAL A 34 10.29 -31.70 8.02
CA VAL A 34 10.20 -30.28 8.32
C VAL A 34 10.20 -29.57 6.97
N PHE A 35 9.01 -29.35 6.42
CA PHE A 35 8.84 -28.48 5.27
C PHE A 35 9.24 -27.08 5.71
N ALA A 36 10.41 -26.62 5.26
CA ALA A 36 10.69 -25.20 5.25
C ALA A 36 9.63 -24.55 4.37
N SER A 37 8.64 -23.89 4.98
CA SER A 37 7.69 -23.05 4.27
C SER A 37 8.49 -21.99 3.54
N ALA A 38 8.53 -22.05 2.20
CA ALA A 38 9.19 -21.03 1.42
C ALA A 38 8.61 -19.67 1.79
N THR A 39 9.47 -18.69 2.10
CA THR A 39 9.03 -17.34 2.46
C THR A 39 8.33 -16.70 1.28
N GLU A 40 6.99 -16.62 1.34
CA GLU A 40 6.24 -15.90 0.33
C GLU A 40 6.45 -14.40 0.51
N GLN A 41 7.07 -13.75 -0.47
CA GLN A 41 7.25 -12.29 -0.49
C GLN A 41 6.13 -11.63 -1.28
N ILE A 42 5.39 -10.73 -0.62
CA ILE A 42 4.45 -9.79 -1.26
C ILE A 42 5.16 -8.45 -1.41
N ARG A 43 5.00 -7.79 -2.55
CA ARG A 43 5.49 -6.42 -2.80
C ARG A 43 4.36 -5.42 -2.57
N ILE A 44 4.64 -4.40 -1.77
CA ILE A 44 3.78 -3.23 -1.64
C ILE A 44 4.33 -2.12 -2.52
N ILE A 45 3.48 -1.55 -3.36
CA ILE A 45 3.76 -0.39 -4.21
C ILE A 45 2.85 0.73 -3.72
N THR A 46 3.40 1.91 -3.45
CA THR A 46 2.69 3.00 -2.79
C THR A 46 2.88 4.31 -3.53
N THR A 47 1.81 5.09 -3.63
CA THR A 47 1.80 6.51 -3.99
C THR A 47 1.12 7.33 -2.88
N ASN A 48 1.39 8.62 -2.84
CA ASN A 48 0.76 9.58 -1.94
C ASN A 48 0.90 10.97 -2.55
N ASP A 49 0.03 11.90 -2.13
CA ASP A 49 0.13 13.33 -2.44
C ASP A 49 0.31 13.59 -3.94
N LEU A 50 -0.37 12.78 -4.75
CA LEU A 50 -0.26 12.85 -6.20
C LEU A 50 -0.82 14.17 -6.72
N HIS A 51 -1.71 14.81 -5.97
CA HIS A 51 -2.29 16.13 -6.25
C HIS A 51 -2.71 16.33 -7.70
N SER A 52 -3.13 15.24 -8.35
CA SER A 52 -3.46 15.22 -9.77
C SER A 52 -2.37 15.72 -10.72
N TYR A 53 -1.09 15.48 -10.42
CA TYR A 53 0.03 15.68 -11.34
C TYR A 53 0.02 14.66 -12.48
N LEU A 54 -0.85 14.90 -13.46
CA LEU A 54 -1.04 14.01 -14.62
C LEU A 54 0.15 14.04 -15.59
N LYS A 55 0.80 15.20 -15.72
CA LYS A 55 1.92 15.42 -16.65
C LYS A 55 3.23 15.52 -15.88
N PRO A 56 4.36 15.09 -16.47
CA PRO A 56 5.67 15.34 -15.91
C PRO A 56 5.92 16.84 -15.75
N ILE A 57 6.45 17.23 -14.60
CA ILE A 57 6.79 18.63 -14.26
C ILE A 57 8.28 18.74 -13.91
N TYR A 58 8.82 19.94 -13.97
CA TYR A 58 10.14 20.22 -13.39
C TYR A 58 10.02 20.29 -11.86
N TYR A 59 11.06 19.86 -11.15
CA TYR A 59 11.11 19.80 -9.68
C TYR A 59 10.96 21.20 -9.07
N ARG A 60 9.78 21.58 -8.56
CA ARG A 60 9.51 22.93 -8.06
C ARG A 60 9.39 22.95 -6.55
N TYR A 61 10.49 23.24 -5.85
CA TYR A 61 10.37 23.93 -4.56
C TYR A 61 10.32 25.43 -4.81
N LEU A 62 9.25 26.05 -4.34
CA LEU A 62 9.16 27.50 -4.34
C LEU A 62 10.22 28.05 -3.39
N ASP A 63 10.89 29.12 -3.80
CA ASP A 63 11.66 29.93 -2.87
C ASP A 63 10.69 30.45 -1.81
N ASP A 64 10.99 30.22 -0.54
CA ASP A 64 10.26 30.88 0.53
C ASP A 64 10.71 32.35 0.53
N ILE A 65 9.76 33.27 0.38
CA ILE A 65 10.01 34.69 0.63
C ILE A 65 10.03 34.86 2.15
N LYS A 66 11.23 34.89 2.73
CA LYS A 66 11.42 35.20 4.16
C LYS A 66 11.72 36.70 4.32
N PRO A 67 11.52 37.27 5.54
CA PRO A 67 11.81 38.68 5.81
C PRO A 67 13.26 39.12 5.47
N TRP A 68 14.19 38.17 5.35
CA TRP A 68 15.61 38.39 5.08
C TRP A 68 16.01 38.10 3.63
N GLY A 69 15.05 37.89 2.72
CA GLY A 69 15.28 37.65 1.30
C GLY A 69 14.69 36.34 0.78
N LYS A 70 14.77 36.14 -0.54
CA LYS A 70 14.39 34.88 -1.19
C LYS A 70 15.38 33.79 -0.76
N VAL A 71 14.89 32.78 -0.06
CA VAL A 71 15.68 31.61 0.29
C VAL A 71 15.13 30.44 -0.50
N SER A 72 15.91 29.97 -1.47
CA SER A 72 15.64 28.67 -2.06
C SER A 72 15.85 27.62 -0.97
N ARG A 73 14.86 26.75 -0.76
CA ARG A 73 15.00 25.62 0.17
C ARG A 73 16.17 24.69 -0.21
N GLU A 74 16.63 24.68 -1.47
CA GLU A 74 17.59 23.67 -1.95
C GLU A 74 18.48 24.06 -3.16
N GLY A 75 18.58 25.34 -3.50
CA GLY A 75 19.53 25.87 -4.50
C GLY A 75 18.92 26.27 -5.86
N ASP A 76 19.80 26.59 -6.82
CA ASP A 76 19.48 27.12 -8.16
C ASP A 76 18.62 26.17 -9.01
N TYR A 77 17.30 26.36 -8.93
CA TYR A 77 16.28 25.59 -9.62
C TYR A 77 16.44 25.58 -11.14
N VAL A 78 16.79 26.72 -11.74
CA VAL A 78 16.85 26.85 -13.20
C VAL A 78 17.95 25.94 -13.75
N ASN A 79 19.05 25.79 -13.02
CA ASN A 79 20.12 24.90 -13.42
C ASN A 79 19.84 23.43 -13.06
N LYS A 80 19.23 23.13 -11.90
CA LYS A 80 18.80 21.74 -11.58
C LYS A 80 17.79 21.20 -12.58
N ALA A 81 16.78 21.98 -12.96
CA ALA A 81 15.77 21.57 -13.94
C ALA A 81 16.35 21.22 -15.32
N LYS A 82 17.47 21.84 -15.71
CA LYS A 82 18.21 21.51 -16.95
C LYS A 82 18.91 20.15 -16.87
N ILE A 83 19.41 19.79 -15.68
CA ILE A 83 20.17 18.55 -15.45
C ILE A 83 19.23 17.37 -15.21
N GLU A 84 18.25 17.55 -14.32
CA GLU A 84 17.34 16.48 -13.88
C GLU A 84 16.14 16.28 -14.82
N GLY A 85 15.79 17.30 -15.60
CA GLY A 85 14.66 17.26 -16.52
C GLY A 85 13.30 17.21 -15.82
N LYS A 86 12.30 16.66 -16.51
CA LYS A 86 10.93 16.53 -15.98
C LYS A 86 10.78 15.20 -15.24
N ILE A 87 10.10 15.26 -14.11
CA ILE A 87 9.82 14.11 -13.24
C ILE A 87 8.31 13.90 -13.06
N GLY A 88 7.94 12.70 -12.60
CA GLY A 88 6.55 12.37 -12.28
C GLY A 88 5.65 12.21 -13.50
N GLY A 89 4.34 12.42 -13.31
CA GLY A 89 3.31 12.19 -14.32
C GLY A 89 2.73 10.79 -14.27
N MET A 90 1.40 10.69 -14.38
CA MET A 90 0.68 9.42 -14.19
C MET A 90 0.99 8.36 -15.25
N ALA A 91 1.43 8.76 -16.45
CA ALA A 91 1.90 7.80 -17.46
C ALA A 91 3.18 7.07 -17.03
N HIS A 92 4.11 7.77 -16.36
CA HIS A 92 5.32 7.17 -15.82
C HIS A 92 5.02 6.28 -14.63
N VAL A 93 4.14 6.75 -13.73
CA VAL A 93 3.65 5.95 -12.58
C VAL A 93 3.00 4.65 -13.06
N ALA A 94 2.09 4.74 -14.04
CA ALA A 94 1.44 3.57 -14.64
C ALA A 94 2.45 2.60 -15.25
N SER A 95 3.43 3.11 -15.99
CA SER A 95 4.47 2.29 -16.62
C SER A 95 5.34 1.58 -15.58
N MET A 96 5.72 2.27 -14.51
CA MET A 96 6.49 1.70 -13.41
C MET A 96 5.70 0.63 -12.66
N ILE A 97 4.44 0.91 -12.29
CA ILE A 97 3.57 -0.08 -11.64
C ILE A 97 3.39 -1.31 -12.52
N LYS A 98 3.16 -1.13 -13.83
CA LYS A 98 3.05 -2.25 -14.77
C LYS A 98 4.33 -3.10 -14.81
N LYS A 99 5.51 -2.45 -14.86
CA LYS A 99 6.81 -3.14 -14.81
C LYS A 99 6.96 -3.93 -13.51
N LEU A 100 6.72 -3.30 -12.36
CA LEU A 100 6.83 -3.93 -11.05
C LEU A 100 5.84 -5.10 -10.88
N LYS A 101 4.62 -4.98 -11.42
CA LYS A 101 3.64 -6.07 -11.42
C LYS A 101 4.10 -7.26 -12.25
N ALA A 102 4.74 -7.01 -13.39
CA ALA A 102 5.28 -8.05 -14.27
C ALA A 102 6.48 -8.82 -13.66
N GLU A 103 7.28 -8.16 -12.82
CA GLU A 103 8.41 -8.81 -12.12
C GLU A 103 7.97 -9.84 -11.07
N LYS A 104 6.79 -9.66 -10.45
CA LYS A 104 6.26 -10.56 -9.40
C LYS A 104 4.77 -10.87 -9.61
N PRO A 105 4.36 -11.57 -10.67
CA PRO A 105 2.95 -11.78 -11.00
C PRO A 105 2.15 -12.35 -9.81
N GLY A 106 0.99 -11.74 -9.51
CA GLY A 106 0.11 -12.17 -8.43
C GLY A 106 0.58 -11.85 -7.00
N LYS A 107 1.76 -11.23 -6.82
CA LYS A 107 2.34 -10.93 -5.50
C LYS A 107 2.62 -9.43 -5.29
N ASN A 108 1.78 -8.56 -5.86
CA ASN A 108 1.89 -7.10 -5.68
C ASN A 108 0.57 -6.54 -5.17
N LEU A 109 0.68 -5.56 -4.27
CA LEU A 109 -0.43 -4.73 -3.82
C LEU A 109 -0.08 -3.27 -4.08
N VAL A 110 -0.98 -2.53 -4.71
CA VAL A 110 -0.82 -1.13 -5.11
C VAL A 110 -1.75 -0.27 -4.26
N PHE A 111 -1.16 0.64 -3.48
CA PHE A 111 -1.88 1.50 -2.55
C PHE A 111 -1.64 2.98 -2.83
N ASP A 112 -2.63 3.80 -2.50
CA ASP A 112 -2.51 5.25 -2.44
C ASP A 112 -2.84 5.79 -1.04
N ALA A 113 -2.03 6.70 -0.52
CA ALA A 113 -2.22 7.25 0.83
C ALA A 113 -3.07 8.53 0.90
N GLY A 114 -3.69 8.96 -0.21
CA GLY A 114 -4.58 10.12 -0.23
C GLY A 114 -3.98 11.36 -0.87
N ASP A 115 -4.78 12.42 -0.91
CA ASP A 115 -4.47 13.71 -1.54
C ASP A 115 -4.18 13.58 -3.03
N THR A 116 -5.09 12.89 -3.71
CA THR A 116 -4.89 12.42 -5.09
C THR A 116 -5.95 12.96 -6.05
N TRP A 117 -7.22 13.06 -5.66
CA TRP A 117 -8.35 13.42 -6.53
C TRP A 117 -8.56 14.93 -6.73
N HIS A 118 -7.69 15.76 -6.16
CA HIS A 118 -7.72 17.22 -6.29
C HIS A 118 -6.29 17.77 -6.45
N GLY A 119 -6.16 19.05 -6.78
CA GLY A 119 -4.89 19.81 -6.79
C GLY A 119 -4.48 20.26 -8.18
N GLY A 120 -4.64 19.39 -9.17
CA GLY A 120 -4.27 19.65 -10.56
C GLY A 120 -5.38 20.37 -11.35
N GLY A 121 -5.00 21.12 -12.38
CA GLY A 121 -5.96 21.89 -13.18
C GLY A 121 -7.07 21.03 -13.81
N ILE A 122 -6.74 19.83 -14.32
CA ILE A 122 -7.76 18.94 -14.91
C ILE A 122 -8.76 18.48 -13.85
N THR A 123 -8.28 18.06 -12.68
CA THR A 123 -9.16 17.60 -11.60
C THR A 123 -9.92 18.70 -10.91
N PHE A 124 -9.43 19.94 -10.98
CA PHE A 124 -10.20 21.11 -10.59
C PHE A 124 -11.43 21.30 -11.48
N PHE A 125 -11.30 21.14 -12.81
CA PHE A 125 -12.41 21.31 -13.75
C PHE A 125 -13.38 20.13 -13.76
N ASP A 126 -12.88 18.89 -13.76
CA ASP A 126 -13.72 17.69 -13.81
C ASP A 126 -14.06 17.12 -12.42
N LYS A 127 -13.63 17.81 -11.36
CA LYS A 127 -13.83 17.45 -9.97
C LYS A 127 -13.30 16.06 -9.61
N GLY A 128 -12.12 15.70 -10.11
CA GLY A 128 -11.41 14.46 -9.74
C GLY A 128 -11.77 13.22 -10.56
N VAL A 129 -12.73 13.32 -11.48
CA VAL A 129 -13.21 12.19 -12.28
C VAL A 129 -12.10 11.58 -13.13
N ALA A 130 -11.23 12.37 -13.77
CA ALA A 130 -10.11 11.86 -14.54
C ALA A 130 -9.13 11.08 -13.68
N MET A 131 -8.85 11.53 -12.45
CA MET A 131 -7.90 10.83 -11.59
C MET A 131 -8.46 9.47 -11.15
N VAL A 132 -9.73 9.40 -10.74
CA VAL A 132 -10.36 8.11 -10.41
C VAL A 132 -10.29 7.15 -11.60
N LYS A 133 -10.58 7.63 -12.82
CA LYS A 133 -10.45 6.82 -14.05
C LYS A 133 -9.01 6.33 -14.29
N ILE A 134 -8.01 7.18 -14.07
CA ILE A 134 -6.60 6.82 -14.23
C ILE A 134 -6.20 5.78 -13.19
N MET A 135 -6.57 5.95 -11.92
CA MET A 135 -6.29 4.96 -10.86
C MET A 135 -6.95 3.61 -11.15
N ASN A 136 -8.20 3.62 -11.63
CA ASN A 136 -8.88 2.39 -12.09
C ASN A 136 -8.09 1.71 -13.22
N ALA A 137 -7.63 2.47 -14.22
CA ALA A 137 -6.88 1.94 -15.36
C ALA A 137 -5.50 1.38 -14.96
N ILE A 138 -4.84 1.98 -13.97
CA ILE A 138 -3.57 1.49 -13.40
C ILE A 138 -3.80 0.20 -12.59
N GLY A 139 -4.98 0.04 -12.01
CA GLY A 139 -5.33 -1.12 -11.19
C GLY A 139 -4.74 -1.00 -9.79
N TYR A 140 -5.09 0.08 -9.10
CA TYR A 140 -4.89 0.21 -7.66
C TYR A 140 -5.74 -0.82 -6.90
N ASP A 141 -5.25 -1.29 -5.76
CA ASP A 141 -5.95 -2.25 -4.90
C ASP A 141 -6.71 -1.54 -3.79
N ALA A 142 -6.09 -0.54 -3.16
CA ALA A 142 -6.78 0.30 -2.20
C ALA A 142 -6.22 1.73 -2.10
N MET A 143 -7.01 2.61 -1.49
CA MET A 143 -6.63 3.99 -1.18
C MET A 143 -7.13 4.36 0.21
N VAL A 144 -6.44 5.26 0.90
CA VAL A 144 -6.98 6.00 2.06
C VAL A 144 -7.33 7.42 1.58
N PRO A 145 -8.50 7.98 1.91
CA PRO A 145 -8.79 9.37 1.55
C PRO A 145 -7.99 10.33 2.44
N GLY A 146 -7.32 11.30 1.81
CA GLY A 146 -6.64 12.41 2.46
C GLY A 146 -7.57 13.60 2.70
N ASN A 147 -7.03 14.73 3.16
CA ASN A 147 -7.84 15.92 3.45
C ASN A 147 -8.45 16.54 2.19
N TRP A 148 -7.78 16.44 1.04
CA TRP A 148 -8.29 17.02 -0.20
C TRP A 148 -9.44 16.24 -0.82
N GLU A 149 -9.59 14.95 -0.51
CA GLU A 149 -10.78 14.20 -0.92
C GLU A 149 -12.06 14.74 -0.29
N PHE A 150 -11.97 15.35 0.89
CA PHE A 150 -13.10 16.00 1.59
C PHE A 150 -13.35 17.45 1.18
N PHE A 151 -12.59 17.98 0.21
CA PHE A 151 -12.83 19.31 -0.34
C PHE A 151 -14.16 19.37 -1.13
N TYR A 152 -14.50 18.28 -1.81
CA TYR A 152 -15.77 18.19 -2.54
C TYR A 152 -16.95 17.99 -1.58
N LYS A 153 -18.13 18.42 -2.02
CA LYS A 153 -19.39 18.13 -1.29
C LYS A 153 -19.61 16.62 -1.19
N ASN A 154 -20.30 16.20 -0.12
CA ASN A 154 -20.51 14.79 0.21
C ASN A 154 -21.14 13.97 -0.93
N ASP A 155 -22.10 14.54 -1.65
CA ASP A 155 -22.76 13.92 -2.80
C ASP A 155 -21.75 13.59 -3.91
N HIS A 156 -20.89 14.55 -4.25
CA HIS A 156 -19.86 14.36 -5.27
C HIS A 156 -18.77 13.39 -4.80
N PHE A 157 -18.37 13.43 -3.53
CA PHE A 157 -17.43 12.47 -2.96
C PHE A 157 -17.96 11.02 -3.05
N LEU A 158 -19.25 10.81 -2.74
CA LEU A 158 -19.92 9.53 -2.89
C LEU A 158 -20.03 9.08 -4.35
N ASP A 159 -20.25 10.00 -5.30
CA ASP A 159 -20.21 9.69 -6.74
C ASP A 159 -18.82 9.25 -7.21
N LEU A 160 -17.74 9.92 -6.77
CA LEU A 160 -16.37 9.48 -7.06
C LEU A 160 -16.07 8.10 -6.46
N ILE A 161 -16.59 7.87 -5.25
CA ILE A 161 -16.54 6.58 -4.58
C ILE A 161 -17.19 5.51 -5.46
N ASP A 162 -18.39 5.72 -5.97
CA ASP A 162 -19.11 4.72 -6.77
C ASP A 162 -18.44 4.43 -8.13
N ARG A 163 -17.62 5.37 -8.63
CA ARG A 163 -16.88 5.23 -9.89
C ARG A 163 -15.58 4.45 -9.78
N ARG A 164 -15.02 4.30 -8.58
CA ARG A 164 -13.73 3.62 -8.40
C ARG A 164 -13.88 2.10 -8.50
N THR A 165 -12.82 1.42 -8.94
CA THR A 165 -12.76 -0.06 -8.94
C THR A 165 -11.91 -0.61 -7.79
N PHE A 166 -11.24 0.27 -7.03
CA PHE A 166 -10.34 -0.09 -5.93
C PHE A 166 -11.01 0.10 -4.55
N ARG A 167 -10.48 -0.55 -3.52
CA ARG A 167 -11.05 -0.42 -2.17
C ARG A 167 -10.70 0.95 -1.57
N LEU A 168 -11.64 1.59 -0.90
CA LEU A 168 -11.34 2.75 -0.07
C LEU A 168 -11.28 2.27 1.38
N LEU A 169 -10.17 2.52 2.04
CA LEU A 169 -9.94 2.14 3.42
C LEU A 169 -10.55 3.20 4.35
N PRO A 170 -11.11 2.77 5.50
CA PRO A 170 -11.70 3.69 6.44
C PRO A 170 -10.65 4.64 7.00
N THR A 171 -11.03 5.92 7.14
CA THR A 171 -10.23 6.92 7.85
C THR A 171 -11.05 7.55 8.96
N ILE A 172 -10.37 8.11 9.95
CA ILE A 172 -11.00 8.89 11.01
C ILE A 172 -11.04 10.34 10.53
N SER A 173 -12.24 10.84 10.25
CA SER A 173 -12.45 12.26 9.92
C SER A 173 -13.16 12.94 11.08
N GLN A 174 -12.64 14.09 11.52
CA GLN A 174 -13.23 14.87 12.61
C GLN A 174 -13.98 16.08 12.04
N THR A 175 -15.27 16.19 12.34
CA THR A 175 -16.02 17.44 12.12
C THR A 175 -15.81 18.39 13.28
N LYS A 176 -15.44 19.65 13.00
CA LYS A 176 -14.94 20.61 14.01
C LYS A 176 -16.00 21.20 14.97
N ASN A 177 -17.15 20.56 15.15
CA ASN A 177 -18.24 21.04 16.00
C ASN A 177 -18.41 20.29 17.32
N GLY A 178 -17.32 19.78 17.92
CA GLY A 178 -17.26 19.34 19.32
C GLY A 178 -18.25 18.23 19.75
N LYS A 179 -19.06 17.71 18.84
CA LYS A 179 -20.07 16.68 19.04
C LYS A 179 -20.00 15.73 17.85
N ASN A 180 -19.57 14.51 18.16
CA ASN A 180 -19.44 13.34 17.29
C ASN A 180 -18.14 13.26 16.48
N GLN A 181 -17.19 12.48 17.02
CA GLN A 181 -16.23 11.75 16.21
C GLN A 181 -17.02 10.83 15.27
N ARG A 182 -16.89 10.98 13.95
CA ARG A 182 -17.53 10.08 12.99
C ARG A 182 -16.47 9.36 12.19
N LEU A 183 -16.37 8.05 12.40
CA LEU A 183 -15.67 7.17 11.46
C LEU A 183 -16.39 7.25 10.13
N ILE A 184 -15.70 7.72 9.08
CA ILE A 184 -16.17 7.57 7.72
C ILE A 184 -15.68 6.18 7.27
N SER A 185 -16.44 5.15 7.65
CA SER A 185 -16.21 3.78 7.16
C SER A 185 -16.91 3.60 5.82
N ILE A 186 -16.17 3.76 4.72
CA ILE A 186 -16.75 3.69 3.38
C ILE A 186 -16.87 2.22 3.01
N SER A 187 -18.04 1.64 3.27
CA SER A 187 -18.43 0.36 2.66
C SER A 187 -19.00 0.66 1.27
N SER A 188 -18.28 0.31 0.21
CA SER A 188 -18.91 0.14 -1.09
C SER A 188 -19.41 -1.29 -1.16
N ALA A 189 -20.73 -1.47 -1.14
CA ALA A 189 -21.40 -2.73 -1.38
C ALA A 189 -22.12 -2.64 -2.73
N LYS A 190 -21.58 -3.34 -3.73
CA LYS A 190 -22.41 -3.99 -4.73
C LYS A 190 -21.76 -5.32 -5.13
N SER A 191 -22.29 -6.40 -4.59
CA SER A 191 -22.00 -7.75 -5.03
C SER A 191 -23.29 -8.56 -4.97
N GLU A 192 -23.78 -9.01 -6.13
CA GLU A 192 -24.79 -10.05 -6.26
C GLU A 192 -24.22 -11.47 -6.00
N THR A 193 -22.97 -11.60 -5.58
CA THR A 193 -22.33 -12.91 -5.38
C THR A 193 -21.55 -12.96 -4.06
N LYS A 194 -22.21 -13.60 -3.09
CA LYS A 194 -21.74 -14.13 -1.79
C LYS A 194 -20.20 -14.18 -1.61
N SER A 195 -19.68 -13.48 -0.60
CA SER A 195 -19.04 -14.10 0.59
C SER A 195 -18.48 -13.02 1.54
N CYS A 196 -19.02 -13.01 2.76
CA CYS A 196 -18.55 -12.38 4.01
C CYS A 196 -18.17 -10.87 4.01
N TYR A 197 -19.07 -10.03 4.53
CA TYR A 197 -18.84 -8.62 4.86
C TYR A 197 -19.11 -8.37 6.36
N SER A 198 -18.17 -7.69 7.02
CA SER A 198 -18.33 -7.15 8.38
C SER A 198 -18.97 -5.76 8.30
N TRP A 199 -19.97 -5.52 9.16
CA TRP A 199 -20.83 -4.34 9.17
C TRP A 199 -20.21 -3.20 9.99
N LEU A 200 -20.17 -1.98 9.44
CA LEU A 200 -20.00 -0.77 10.24
C LEU A 200 -20.76 0.41 9.59
N TYR A 201 -21.54 1.11 10.42
CA TYR A 201 -22.55 2.12 10.06
C TYR A 201 -21.97 3.39 9.42
N LEU A 202 -22.69 3.95 8.43
CA LEU A 202 -22.45 5.28 7.88
C LEU A 202 -23.66 6.18 8.22
N SER A 203 -23.47 7.28 8.95
CA SER A 203 -24.46 8.37 9.08
C SER A 203 -23.80 9.68 8.62
N LEU A 204 -23.99 10.00 7.34
CA LEU A 204 -23.62 11.28 6.76
C LEU A 204 -24.82 12.23 6.90
N ASP A 205 -24.70 13.23 7.78
CA ASP A 205 -25.63 14.34 7.84
C ASP A 205 -25.13 15.40 6.83
N SER A 206 -25.97 15.73 5.85
CA SER A 206 -25.66 16.56 4.69
C SER A 206 -25.61 18.07 4.97
N SER A 207 -25.67 18.49 6.23
CA SER A 207 -26.07 19.86 6.56
C SER A 207 -24.95 20.89 6.75
N ASN A 208 -23.67 20.55 6.96
CA ASN A 208 -22.64 21.59 7.23
C ASN A 208 -21.18 21.17 7.01
N ILE A 209 -20.73 21.13 5.75
CA ILE A 209 -19.29 21.23 5.43
C ILE A 209 -19.12 22.39 4.45
N SER A 210 -19.18 23.60 4.98
CA SER A 210 -18.68 24.80 4.30
C SER A 210 -17.69 25.47 5.24
N ASN A 211 -16.47 25.67 4.76
CA ASN A 211 -15.35 26.40 5.38
C ASN A 211 -14.46 25.57 6.31
N TYR A 212 -13.47 24.88 5.73
CA TYR A 212 -12.28 24.48 6.46
C TYR A 212 -11.02 24.74 5.60
N TRP A 213 -10.39 25.87 5.85
CA TRP A 213 -9.01 26.18 5.48
C TRP A 213 -8.28 26.66 6.74
N GLY A 214 -7.09 26.13 6.97
CA GLY A 214 -6.14 26.61 7.97
C GLY A 214 -4.76 26.11 7.56
N CYS A 215 -3.87 27.06 7.29
CA CYS A 215 -2.51 26.92 6.77
C CYS A 215 -1.65 25.87 7.46
#